data_AF-A0AAV6ZSH3-F1
#
_entry.id   AF-A0AAV6ZSH3-F1
#
_cell.length_a   1.000
_cell.length_b   1.000
_cell.length_c   1.000
_cell.angle_alpha   90.00
_cell.angle_beta   90.00
_cell.angle_gamma   90.00
#
_symmetry.space_group_name_H-M   'P 1'
#
loop_
_entity.id
_entity.type
_entity.pdbx_description
1 polymer ?
#
loop_
_entity_poly.entity_id
_entity_poly.type
_entity_poly.pdbx_seq_one_letter_code
_entity_poly.pdbx_strand_id
1 'polypeptide(L)'
;MKFFTVRSLCPILLFTLVVGQPEVSDDQQSNESNQQIVESLDGFSWKLYSQLAKAHMSENLFYSPMSISMAFSMVSLGATSETRQQIFKGLLS
;
A
#
# COMPACT_ATOMS: atom_id res chain seq x y z
N MET A 1 -45.34 27.58 -13.08
CA MET A 1 -45.78 26.40 -12.29
C MET A 1 -44.73 25.32 -12.49
N LYS A 2 -43.88 25.05 -11.49
CA LYS A 2 -44.08 24.04 -10.43
C LYS A 2 -43.91 22.61 -10.99
N PHE A 3 -42.73 22.03 -10.80
CA PHE A 3 -42.40 21.01 -9.76
C PHE A 3 -42.66 19.59 -10.23
N PHE A 4 -41.59 18.80 -10.44
CA PHE A 4 -41.39 17.38 -10.08
C PHE A 4 -40.20 16.88 -10.93
N THR A 5 -38.96 16.84 -10.44
CA THR A 5 -38.40 15.60 -9.90
C THR A 5 -37.04 15.93 -9.26
N VAL A 6 -37.06 16.72 -8.18
CA VAL A 6 -35.92 16.90 -7.25
C VAL A 6 -35.90 15.79 -6.18
N ARG A 7 -36.60 14.67 -6.44
CA ARG A 7 -36.89 13.58 -5.49
C ARG A 7 -36.24 12.23 -5.83
N SER A 8 -35.24 12.21 -6.71
CA SER A 8 -34.47 10.97 -6.99
C SER A 8 -32.96 11.09 -6.71
N LEU A 9 -32.46 12.28 -6.40
CA LEU A 9 -31.05 12.51 -6.07
C LEU A 9 -30.77 12.57 -4.55
N CYS A 10 -31.81 12.49 -3.71
CA CYS A 10 -31.69 12.58 -2.25
C CYS A 10 -31.18 11.33 -1.50
N PRO A 11 -31.32 10.07 -1.95
CA PRO A 11 -30.81 8.96 -1.15
C PRO A 11 -29.29 8.79 -1.27
N ILE A 12 -28.65 9.29 -2.34
CA ILE A 12 -27.19 9.23 -2.50
C ILE A 12 -26.51 10.30 -1.63
N LEU A 13 -27.11 11.48 -1.50
CA LEU A 13 -26.54 12.60 -0.73
C LEU A 13 -26.68 12.43 0.79
N LEU A 14 -27.66 11.62 1.24
CA LEU A 14 -27.81 11.30 2.66
C LEU A 14 -26.79 10.27 3.15
N PHE A 15 -26.29 9.39 2.28
CA PHE A 15 -25.26 8.42 2.66
C PHE A 15 -23.92 9.11 2.94
N THR A 16 -23.61 10.20 2.24
CA THR A 16 -22.43 11.04 2.51
C THR A 16 -22.57 11.94 3.74
N LEU A 17 -23.78 12.24 4.21
CA LEU A 17 -23.95 13.06 5.42
C LEU A 17 -23.98 12.22 6.70
N VAL A 18 -24.45 10.96 6.65
CA VAL A 18 -24.54 10.08 7.83
C VAL A 18 -23.28 9.25 8.07
N VAL A 19 -22.48 8.99 7.03
CA VAL A 19 -21.06 8.66 7.23
C VAL A 19 -20.36 9.99 7.35
N GLY A 20 -20.48 10.59 8.54
CA GLY A 20 -19.68 11.74 8.92
C GLY A 20 -18.25 11.44 8.52
N GLN A 21 -17.65 12.35 7.75
CA GLN A 21 -16.21 12.50 7.75
C GLN A 21 -15.79 12.51 9.23
N PRO A 22 -14.99 11.55 9.70
CA PRO A 22 -14.11 11.89 10.78
C PRO A 22 -13.16 12.94 10.19
N GLU A 23 -13.48 14.22 10.39
CA GLU A 23 -12.46 15.23 10.65
C GLU A 23 -11.69 14.71 11.88
N VAL A 24 -10.68 13.89 11.62
CA VAL A 24 -9.66 13.55 12.59
C VAL A 24 -8.40 14.20 12.05
N SER A 25 -8.11 15.34 12.63
CA SER A 25 -6.84 16.04 12.57
C SER A 25 -5.71 15.06 12.90
N ASP A 26 -4.90 14.68 11.91
CA ASP A 26 -3.54 14.16 12.14
C ASP A 26 -2.69 14.17 10.85
N ASP A 27 -2.26 15.37 10.42
CA ASP A 27 -1.32 15.53 9.31
C ASP A 27 0.10 14.98 9.62
N GLN A 28 0.37 14.61 10.87
CA GLN A 28 1.69 14.13 11.30
C GLN A 28 1.80 12.59 11.15
N GLN A 29 0.79 11.84 11.58
CA GLN A 29 0.80 10.36 11.55
C GLN A 29 0.85 9.77 10.13
N SER A 30 0.17 10.39 9.17
CA SER A 30 0.14 9.93 7.77
C SER A 30 1.50 10.11 7.07
N ASN A 31 2.25 11.14 7.43
CA ASN A 31 3.54 11.42 6.81
C ASN A 31 4.64 10.50 7.35
N GLU A 32 4.65 10.24 8.66
CA GLU A 32 5.59 9.32 9.29
C GLU A 32 5.39 7.87 8.81
N SER A 33 4.15 7.41 8.70
CA SER A 33 3.84 6.09 8.16
C SER A 33 4.22 5.93 6.68
N ASN A 34 3.99 6.96 5.87
CA ASN A 34 4.44 6.98 4.48
C ASN A 34 5.97 6.98 4.37
N GLN A 35 6.67 7.73 5.22
CA GLN A 35 8.14 7.74 5.26
C GLN A 35 8.70 6.37 5.63
N GLN A 36 8.16 5.72 6.67
CA GLN A 36 8.60 4.39 7.08
C GLN A 36 8.43 3.35 5.96
N ILE A 37 7.33 3.43 5.19
CA ILE A 37 7.09 2.55 4.04
C ILE A 37 8.11 2.80 2.93
N VAL A 38 8.39 4.07 2.62
CA VAL A 38 9.40 4.44 1.60
C VAL A 38 10.79 3.94 2.00
N GLU A 39 11.19 4.14 3.25
CA GLU A 39 12.48 3.66 3.77
C GLU A 39 12.60 2.13 3.72
N SER A 40 11.55 1.43 4.17
CA SER A 40 11.52 -0.04 4.12
C SER A 40 11.61 -0.55 2.67
N LEU A 41 10.90 0.12 1.75
CA LEU A 41 10.87 -0.28 0.35
C LEU A 41 12.20 0.01 -0.36
N ASP A 42 12.88 1.10 -0.01
CA ASP A 42 14.22 1.43 -0.51
C ASP A 42 15.24 0.40 -0.02
N GLY A 43 15.21 0.06 1.27
CA GLY A 43 16.07 -0.99 1.84
C GLY A 43 15.86 -2.36 1.18
N PHE A 44 14.61 -2.76 0.98
CA PHE A 44 14.25 -3.97 0.25
C PHE A 44 14.74 -3.93 -1.21
N SER A 45 14.46 -2.83 -1.92
CA SER A 45 14.87 -2.60 -3.31
C SER A 45 16.38 -2.75 -3.46
N TRP A 46 17.16 -2.08 -2.60
CA TRP A 46 18.61 -2.12 -2.65
C TRP A 46 19.16 -3.54 -2.41
N LYS A 47 18.62 -4.26 -1.42
CA LYS A 47 19.02 -5.65 -1.16
C LYS A 47 18.73 -6.54 -2.37
N LEU A 48 17.53 -6.43 -2.95
CA LEU A 48 17.14 -7.19 -4.12
C LEU A 48 18.01 -6.86 -5.33
N TYR A 49 18.25 -5.57 -5.60
CA TYR A 49 19.17 -5.10 -6.64
C TYR A 49 20.55 -5.73 -6.48
N SER A 50 21.11 -5.68 -5.27
CA SER A 50 22.45 -6.20 -5.01
C SER A 50 22.58 -7.70 -5.28
N GLN A 51 21.52 -8.48 -5.01
CA GLN A 51 21.49 -9.91 -5.30
C GLN A 51 21.34 -10.17 -6.80
N LEU A 52 20.43 -9.45 -7.46
CA LEU A 52 20.20 -9.58 -8.90
C LEU A 52 21.40 -9.13 -9.73
N ALA A 53 22.05 -8.02 -9.37
CA ALA A 53 23.24 -7.53 -10.05
C ALA A 53 24.43 -8.50 -9.91
N LYS A 54 24.54 -9.23 -8.78
CA LYS A 54 25.55 -10.29 -8.60
C LYS A 54 25.24 -11.52 -9.46
N ALA A 55 23.96 -11.88 -9.60
CA ALA A 55 23.55 -13.02 -10.42
C ALA A 55 23.58 -12.72 -11.92
N HIS A 56 23.34 -11.47 -12.32
CA HIS A 56 23.15 -11.02 -13.70
C HIS A 56 24.10 -9.86 -14.04
N MET A 57 25.42 -10.09 -13.97
CA MET A 57 26.45 -9.04 -14.02
C MET A 57 26.50 -8.21 -15.31
N SER A 58 25.91 -8.66 -16.41
CA SER A 58 25.97 -7.99 -17.72
C SER A 58 24.59 -7.86 -18.39
N GLU A 59 23.51 -8.01 -17.63
CA GLU A 59 22.15 -7.87 -18.13
C GLU A 59 21.51 -6.60 -17.58
N ASN A 60 20.57 -6.05 -18.36
CA ASN A 60 19.79 -4.90 -17.90
C ASN A 60 18.84 -5.35 -16.79
N LEU A 61 18.86 -4.65 -15.66
CA LEU A 61 18.00 -4.95 -14.53
C LEU A 61 16.91 -3.88 -14.39
N PHE A 62 15.66 -4.27 -14.58
CA PHE A 62 14.50 -3.39 -14.41
C PHE A 62 13.38 -4.14 -13.69
N TYR A 63 12.91 -3.58 -12.57
CA TYR A 63 11.84 -4.18 -11.76
C TYR A 63 11.12 -3.10 -10.94
N SER A 64 9.95 -3.44 -10.39
CA SER A 64 9.19 -2.58 -9.47
C SER A 64 9.28 -3.14 -8.05
N PRO A 65 10.03 -2.50 -7.13
CA PRO A 65 10.13 -2.96 -5.75
C PRO A 65 8.76 -3.00 -5.06
N MET A 66 7.93 -1.97 -5.27
CA MET A 66 6.59 -1.87 -4.69
C MET A 66 5.69 -3.03 -5.11
N SER A 67 5.67 -3.36 -6.40
CA SER A 67 4.83 -4.45 -6.92
C SER A 67 5.22 -5.80 -6.34
N ILE A 68 6.53 -6.08 -6.24
CA ILE A 68 7.04 -7.31 -5.65
C ILE A 68 6.67 -7.38 -4.15
N SER A 69 6.85 -6.29 -3.41
CA SER A 69 6.46 -6.21 -2.00
C SER A 69 4.97 -6.45 -1.78
N MET A 70 4.11 -5.89 -2.64
CA MET A 70 2.67 -6.14 -2.60
C MET A 70 2.34 -7.62 -2.86
N ALA A 71 2.98 -8.25 -3.84
CA ALA A 71 2.78 -9.67 -4.14
C ALA A 71 3.14 -10.54 -2.93
N PHE A 72 4.31 -10.31 -2.32
CA PHE A 72 4.71 -11.02 -1.10
C PHE A 72 3.81 -10.69 0.09
N SER A 73 3.31 -9.47 0.21
CA SER A 73 2.34 -9.11 1.25
C SER A 73 1.05 -9.92 1.10
N MET A 74 0.53 -10.08 -0.12
CA MET A 74 -0.63 -10.93 -0.40
C MET A 74 -0.33 -12.41 -0.08
N VAL A 75 0.86 -12.90 -0.42
CA VAL A 75 1.29 -14.27 -0.07
C VAL A 75 1.40 -14.45 1.44
N SER A 76 1.85 -13.43 2.18
CA SER A 76 1.98 -13.47 3.64
C SER A 76 0.64 -13.70 4.35
N LEU A 77 -0.48 -13.28 3.75
CA LEU A 77 -1.83 -13.49 4.28
C LEU A 77 -2.24 -14.97 4.24
N GLY A 78 -1.73 -15.74 3.26
CA GLY A 78 -1.93 -17.19 3.17
C GLY A 78 -0.82 -18.01 3.84
N ALA A 79 0.29 -17.39 4.20
CA ALA A 79 1.43 -18.08 4.82
C ALA A 79 1.21 -18.30 6.32
N THR A 80 1.76 -19.41 6.84
CA THR A 80 1.65 -19.80 8.25
C THR A 80 3.03 -19.78 8.94
N SER A 81 3.01 -19.51 10.25
CA SER A 81 4.17 -19.64 11.16
C SER A 81 5.44 -18.95 10.62
N GLU A 82 6.56 -19.68 10.57
CA GLU A 82 7.89 -19.27 10.11
C GLU A 82 7.87 -18.61 8.72
N THR A 83 7.07 -19.14 7.79
CA THR A 83 7.05 -18.63 6.41
C THR A 83 6.56 -17.19 6.37
N ARG A 84 5.51 -16.88 7.13
CA ARG A 84 4.98 -15.51 7.23
C ARG A 84 6.02 -14.56 7.83
N GLN A 85 6.73 -14.99 8.88
CA GLN A 85 7.75 -14.18 9.53
C GLN A 85 8.94 -13.89 8.60
N GLN A 86 9.37 -14.88 7.82
CA GLN A 86 10.43 -14.70 6.83
C GLN A 86 10.04 -13.70 5.74
N ILE A 87 8.79 -13.76 5.26
CA ILE A 87 8.28 -12.78 4.28
C ILE A 87 8.28 -11.37 4.88
N PHE A 88 7.73 -11.17 6.07
CA PHE A 88 7.74 -9.86 6.72
C PHE A 88 9.15 -9.32 6.96
N LYS A 89 10.06 -10.18 7.43
CA LYS A 89 11.46 -9.82 7.61
C LYS A 89 12.11 -9.46 6.27
N GLY A 90 11.78 -10.15 5.18
CA GLY A 90 12.29 -9.80 3.86
C GLY A 90 11.84 -8.42 3.38
N LEU A 91 10.60 -8.03 3.66
CA LEU A 91 10.00 -6.78 3.18
C LEU A 91 10.28 -5.55 4.07
N LEU A 92 10.47 -5.76 5.38
CA LEU A 92 10.59 -4.69 6.38
C LEU A 92 11.99 -4.60 7.02
N SER A 93 12.99 -5.34 6.52
CA SER A 93 14.34 -5.36 7.08
C SER A 93 15.28 -4.36 6.41
#